data_AF-A0A353FEH7-F1
#
_entry.id   AF-A0A353FEH7-F1
#
_cell.length_a   1.000
_cell.length_b   1.000
_cell.length_c   1.000
_cell.angle_alpha   90.00
_cell.angle_beta   90.00
_cell.angle_gamma   90.00
#
_symmetry.space_group_name_H-M   'P 1'
#
loop_
_entity.id
_entity.type
_entity.pdbx_description
1 polymer ?
#
loop_
_entity_poly.entity_id
_entity_poly.type
_entity_poly.pdbx_seq_one_letter_code
_entity_poly.pdbx_strand_id
1 'polypeptide(L)'
;MHLLFLILSIPLSLLLSQKDTLTESYEITCDDKGCRGAYQGPEFINGSDVAHQFSNKMSSRVGDKLKELYDNQQYSKVDFARVKMATPGMGTGTVTYHLDVPFIRVNEKCEAYTSFDHVGGWNHAPALKARKKQLQSALLEGEQLDISDLKKTPEGLQEYWIQWKNKSRQSDCIPASADK
;
A
#
# COMPACT_ATOMS: atom_id res chain seq x y z
N MET A 1 -22.73 -16.24 75.41
CA MET A 1 -22.50 -17.19 74.30
C MET A 1 -23.69 -17.07 73.35
N HIS A 2 -23.51 -16.43 72.20
CA HIS A 2 -24.20 -16.67 70.91
C HIS A 2 -23.69 -15.58 69.95
N LEU A 3 -22.64 -15.94 69.21
CA LEU A 3 -21.99 -15.15 68.18
C LEU A 3 -22.72 -15.50 66.87
N LEU A 4 -23.55 -14.60 66.34
CA LEU A 4 -24.18 -14.78 65.03
C LEU A 4 -23.36 -14.00 63.99
N PHE A 5 -22.66 -14.72 63.12
CA PHE A 5 -21.92 -14.18 61.99
C PHE A 5 -22.89 -13.69 60.91
N LEU A 6 -22.86 -12.38 60.62
CA LEU A 6 -23.45 -11.80 59.43
C LEU A 6 -22.51 -12.05 58.24
N ILE A 7 -22.88 -12.98 57.36
CA ILE A 7 -22.17 -13.20 56.09
C ILE A 7 -22.68 -12.13 55.11
N LEU A 8 -21.88 -11.08 54.94
CA LEU A 8 -22.10 -10.06 53.93
C LEU A 8 -21.77 -10.66 52.55
N SER A 9 -22.79 -11.05 51.80
CA SER A 9 -22.66 -11.47 50.40
C SER A 9 -22.29 -10.27 49.54
N ILE A 10 -20.99 -10.10 49.29
CA ILE A 10 -20.50 -9.14 48.29
C ILE A 10 -20.98 -9.66 46.93
N PRO A 11 -21.80 -8.90 46.18
CA PRO A 11 -22.14 -9.29 44.82
C PRO A 11 -20.84 -9.36 44.04
N LEU A 12 -20.60 -10.49 43.38
CA LEU A 12 -19.47 -10.74 42.50
C LEU A 12 -19.48 -9.64 41.44
N SER A 13 -18.70 -8.59 41.71
CA SER A 13 -18.55 -7.42 40.88
C SER A 13 -18.23 -7.89 39.47
N LEU A 14 -19.12 -7.53 38.58
CA LEU A 14 -19.01 -7.62 37.14
C LEU A 14 -17.61 -7.15 36.71
N LEU A 15 -16.67 -8.08 36.55
CA LEU A 15 -15.44 -7.86 35.79
C LEU A 15 -15.88 -7.80 34.32
N LEU A 16 -16.41 -6.64 33.93
CA LEU A 16 -16.46 -6.22 32.54
C LEU A 16 -15.01 -6.22 32.06
N SER A 17 -14.64 -7.29 31.34
CA SER A 17 -13.46 -7.31 30.48
C SER A 17 -13.63 -6.14 29.51
N GLN A 18 -12.94 -5.04 29.80
CA GLN A 18 -12.81 -3.91 28.90
C GLN A 18 -11.97 -4.44 27.74
N LYS A 19 -12.64 -4.99 26.71
CA LYS A 19 -12.04 -5.18 25.41
C LYS A 19 -11.67 -3.77 24.95
N ASP A 20 -10.40 -3.42 25.08
CA ASP A 20 -9.83 -2.32 24.33
C ASP A 20 -10.16 -2.61 22.85
N THR A 21 -11.16 -1.92 22.33
CA THR A 21 -11.36 -1.79 20.90
C THR A 21 -10.12 -1.10 20.38
N LEU A 22 -9.16 -1.88 19.88
CA LEU A 22 -8.07 -1.39 19.05
C LEU A 22 -8.73 -0.64 17.89
N THR A 23 -8.85 0.67 18.02
CA THR A 23 -9.35 1.53 16.94
C THR A 23 -8.32 1.50 15.83
N GLU A 24 -8.65 0.82 14.74
CA GLU A 24 -7.89 0.88 13.51
C GLU A 24 -7.69 2.33 13.10
N SER A 25 -6.45 2.72 12.85
CA SER A 25 -6.14 4.02 12.27
C SER A 25 -5.46 3.82 10.92
N TYR A 26 -5.90 4.60 9.95
CA TYR A 26 -5.46 4.54 8.57
C TYR A 26 -5.43 5.96 8.00
N GLU A 27 -4.27 6.36 7.47
CA GLU A 27 -4.11 7.65 6.81
C GLU A 27 -3.18 7.51 5.61
N ILE A 28 -3.61 8.01 4.44
CA ILE A 28 -2.75 8.20 3.27
C ILE A 28 -2.90 9.64 2.81
N THR A 29 -1.78 10.35 2.76
CA THR A 29 -1.69 11.71 2.26
C THR A 29 -0.79 11.73 1.04
N CYS A 30 -1.26 12.39 -0.02
CA CYS A 30 -0.49 12.59 -1.24
C CYS A 30 -0.32 14.08 -1.52
N ASP A 31 0.86 14.44 -1.98
CA ASP A 31 1.17 15.77 -2.51
C ASP A 31 1.99 15.64 -3.80
N ASP A 32 2.51 16.76 -4.26
CA ASP A 32 3.24 16.88 -5.51
C ASP A 32 4.61 16.19 -5.51
N LYS A 33 5.07 15.72 -4.34
CA LYS A 33 6.34 15.04 -4.11
C LYS A 33 6.17 13.55 -3.82
N GLY A 34 4.96 13.04 -3.62
CA GLY A 34 4.74 11.63 -3.33
C GLY A 34 3.48 11.34 -2.52
N CYS A 35 3.32 10.07 -2.16
CA CYS A 35 2.28 9.62 -1.23
C CYS A 35 2.93 8.92 -0.04
N ARG A 36 2.40 9.17 1.15
CA ARG A 36 2.85 8.55 2.40
C ARG A 36 1.69 8.25 3.31
N GLY A 37 1.84 7.23 4.14
CA GLY A 37 0.79 6.85 5.05
C GLY A 37 1.20 5.80 6.06
N ALA A 38 0.26 5.50 6.94
CA ALA A 38 0.38 4.41 7.88
C ALA A 38 -0.96 3.69 8.07
N TYR A 39 -0.87 2.40 8.37
CA TYR A 39 -1.93 1.60 8.97
C TYR A 39 -1.47 1.13 10.35
N GLN A 40 -2.32 1.28 11.36
CA GLN A 40 -2.11 0.68 12.67
C GLN A 40 -3.36 -0.09 13.07
N GLY A 41 -3.20 -1.39 13.32
CA GLY A 41 -4.33 -2.24 13.68
C GLY A 41 -3.98 -3.74 13.61
N PRO A 42 -5.01 -4.60 13.69
CA PRO A 42 -4.83 -6.04 13.59
C PRO A 42 -4.13 -6.47 12.30
N GLU A 43 -3.37 -7.56 12.34
CA GLU A 43 -2.82 -8.15 11.11
C GLU A 43 -3.92 -8.79 10.28
N PHE A 44 -4.79 -9.55 10.95
CA PHE A 44 -5.88 -10.29 10.35
C PHE A 44 -7.21 -9.99 11.04
N ILE A 45 -8.27 -9.87 10.25
CA ILE A 45 -9.65 -9.79 10.75
C ILE A 45 -10.46 -10.87 10.04
N ASN A 46 -11.03 -11.80 10.81
CA ASN A 46 -11.78 -12.95 10.28
C ASN A 46 -10.99 -13.76 9.23
N GLY A 47 -9.67 -13.87 9.40
CA GLY A 47 -8.77 -14.58 8.47
C GLY A 47 -8.38 -13.79 7.21
N SER A 48 -8.88 -12.57 7.03
CA SER A 48 -8.44 -11.66 5.96
C SER A 48 -7.21 -10.87 6.40
N ASP A 49 -6.17 -10.83 5.57
CA ASP A 49 -4.96 -10.01 5.78
C ASP A 49 -5.29 -8.53 5.53
N VAL A 50 -5.77 -7.86 6.58
CA VAL A 50 -6.20 -6.46 6.52
C VAL A 50 -5.01 -5.50 6.47
N ALA A 51 -3.88 -5.89 7.07
CA ALA A 51 -2.64 -5.13 6.99
C ALA A 51 -2.14 -5.03 5.54
N HIS A 52 -2.20 -6.11 4.76
CA HIS A 52 -1.86 -6.07 3.33
C HIS A 52 -2.72 -5.09 2.56
N GLN A 53 -4.01 -4.97 2.88
CA GLN A 53 -4.89 -4.08 2.14
C GLN A 53 -4.41 -2.62 2.16
N PHE A 54 -3.54 -2.25 3.10
CA PHE A 54 -2.86 -0.96 3.10
C PHE A 54 -2.05 -0.70 1.81
N SER A 55 -1.23 -1.65 1.35
CA SER A 55 -0.42 -1.46 0.13
C SER A 55 -1.29 -1.39 -1.12
N ASN A 56 -2.39 -2.16 -1.17
CA ASN A 56 -3.38 -2.07 -2.25
C ASN A 56 -3.99 -0.66 -2.33
N LYS A 57 -4.40 -0.12 -1.17
CA LYS A 57 -4.97 1.23 -1.09
C LYS A 57 -3.92 2.30 -1.43
N MET A 58 -2.67 2.15 -0.97
CA MET A 58 -1.58 3.04 -1.34
C MET A 58 -1.36 3.04 -2.85
N SER A 59 -1.32 1.87 -3.49
CA SER A 59 -1.13 1.78 -4.94
C SER A 59 -2.22 2.50 -5.73
N SER A 60 -3.49 2.35 -5.31
CA SER A 60 -4.59 3.11 -5.90
C SER A 60 -4.37 4.62 -5.77
N ARG A 61 -4.03 5.10 -4.56
CA ARG A 61 -3.82 6.53 -4.28
C ARG A 61 -2.63 7.12 -5.04
N VAL A 62 -1.52 6.39 -5.12
CA VAL A 62 -0.36 6.78 -5.92
C VAL A 62 -0.74 6.89 -7.40
N GLY A 63 -1.42 5.88 -7.95
CA GLY A 63 -1.87 5.89 -9.34
C GLY A 63 -2.81 7.05 -9.65
N ASP A 64 -3.74 7.37 -8.74
CA ASP A 64 -4.65 8.50 -8.90
C ASP A 64 -3.92 9.85 -8.83
N LYS A 65 -2.99 10.02 -7.89
CA LYS A 65 -2.19 11.24 -7.80
C LYS A 65 -1.29 11.42 -9.03
N LEU A 66 -0.70 10.36 -9.57
CA LEU A 66 0.08 10.44 -10.81
C LEU A 66 -0.77 10.91 -12.01
N LYS A 67 -2.02 10.44 -12.12
CA LYS A 67 -2.96 10.91 -13.16
C LYS A 67 -3.31 12.39 -12.96
N GLU A 68 -3.62 12.79 -11.72
CA GLU A 68 -3.92 14.18 -11.38
C GLU A 68 -2.75 15.11 -11.74
N LEU A 69 -1.53 14.72 -11.37
CA LEU A 69 -0.32 15.47 -11.72
C LEU A 69 -0.13 15.56 -13.23
N TYR A 70 -0.34 14.47 -13.96
CA TYR A 70 -0.26 14.46 -15.41
C TYR A 70 -1.25 15.41 -16.07
N ASP A 71 -2.51 15.42 -15.62
CA ASP A 71 -3.57 16.30 -16.13
C ASP A 71 -3.25 17.79 -15.89
N ASN A 72 -2.58 18.07 -14.77
CA ASN A 72 -2.12 19.41 -14.40
C ASN A 72 -0.78 19.79 -15.04
N GLN A 73 -0.28 19.01 -16.01
CA GLN A 73 1.03 19.22 -16.67
C GLN A 73 2.22 19.20 -15.70
N GLN A 74 2.05 18.52 -14.57
CA GLN A 74 3.04 18.34 -13.52
C GLN A 74 3.68 16.95 -13.60
N TYR A 75 4.28 16.68 -14.75
CA TYR A 75 4.79 15.36 -15.14
C TYR A 75 5.73 14.75 -14.10
N SER A 76 5.37 13.56 -13.64
CA SER A 76 6.05 12.88 -12.54
C SER A 76 6.09 11.36 -12.78
N LYS A 77 6.99 10.70 -12.04
CA LYS A 77 7.04 9.25 -11.90
C LYS A 77 7.49 8.87 -10.49
N VAL A 78 7.25 7.63 -10.07
CA VAL A 78 7.70 7.15 -8.77
C VAL A 78 9.21 6.97 -8.76
N ASP A 79 9.82 7.36 -7.64
CA ASP A 79 11.22 7.13 -7.33
C ASP A 79 11.38 5.84 -6.53
N PHE A 80 11.49 4.73 -7.25
CA PHE A 80 11.63 3.40 -6.64
C PHE A 80 12.84 3.28 -5.71
N ALA A 81 13.93 4.02 -5.95
CA ALA A 81 15.12 3.96 -5.12
C ALA A 81 14.81 4.47 -3.70
N ARG A 82 13.95 5.49 -3.58
CA ARG A 82 13.58 6.11 -2.31
C ARG A 82 12.28 5.61 -1.68
N VAL A 83 11.59 4.62 -2.27
CA VAL A 83 10.46 3.95 -1.61
C VAL A 83 10.91 3.29 -0.30
N LYS A 84 10.20 3.58 0.80
CA LYS A 84 10.48 3.06 2.14
C LYS A 84 9.27 2.33 2.70
N MET A 85 9.52 1.19 3.35
CA MET A 85 8.51 0.35 3.98
C MET A 85 8.98 -0.06 5.37
N ALA A 86 8.06 -0.09 6.34
CA ALA A 86 8.32 -0.64 7.67
C ALA A 86 7.05 -1.31 8.20
N THR A 87 7.19 -2.47 8.85
CA THR A 87 6.06 -3.25 9.37
C THR A 87 6.27 -3.69 10.83
N PRO A 88 6.70 -2.81 11.75
CA PRO A 88 6.88 -3.18 13.15
C PRO A 88 5.60 -3.77 13.74
N GLY A 89 5.76 -4.83 14.51
CA GLY A 89 4.67 -5.55 15.16
C GLY A 89 4.05 -6.67 14.31
N MET A 90 4.40 -6.82 13.04
CA MET A 90 3.96 -7.97 12.24
C MET A 90 4.41 -9.29 12.88
N GLY A 91 3.48 -10.25 12.99
CA GLY A 91 3.62 -11.51 13.72
C GLY A 91 3.21 -11.44 15.20
N THR A 92 2.77 -10.29 15.72
CA THR A 92 2.39 -10.11 17.14
C THR A 92 0.87 -9.99 17.36
N GLY A 93 0.10 -9.90 16.28
CA GLY A 93 -1.35 -9.70 16.27
C GLY A 93 -1.77 -8.25 15.99
N THR A 94 -0.85 -7.29 16.08
CA THR A 94 -1.07 -5.88 15.71
C THR A 94 0.18 -5.35 15.01
N VAL A 95 -0.01 -4.66 13.90
CA VAL A 95 1.08 -4.13 13.07
C VAL A 95 0.92 -2.62 12.90
N THR A 96 2.05 -1.92 12.84
CA THR A 96 2.11 -0.58 12.27
C THR A 96 2.81 -0.66 10.92
N TYR A 97 2.07 -0.54 9.83
CA TYR A 97 2.60 -0.57 8.47
C TYR A 97 2.78 0.86 7.96
N HIS A 98 4.02 1.30 7.80
CA HIS A 98 4.39 2.57 7.17
C HIS A 98 4.84 2.37 5.72
N LEU A 99 4.42 3.30 4.85
CA LEU A 99 4.81 3.32 3.45
C LEU A 99 5.01 4.76 2.96
N ASP A 100 6.15 5.01 2.34
CA ASP A 100 6.51 6.29 1.72
C ASP A 100 6.91 6.02 0.26
N VAL A 101 6.17 6.62 -0.67
CA VAL A 101 6.29 6.46 -2.12
C VAL A 101 6.58 7.84 -2.74
N PRO A 102 7.86 8.23 -2.82
CA PRO A 102 8.25 9.53 -3.35
C PRO A 102 8.15 9.58 -4.89
N PHE A 103 7.95 10.78 -5.41
CA PHE A 103 7.94 11.08 -6.84
C PHE A 103 9.19 11.88 -7.24
N ILE A 104 9.51 11.81 -8.52
CA ILE A 104 10.47 12.66 -9.22
C ILE A 104 9.79 13.32 -10.41
N ARG A 105 10.12 14.60 -10.63
CA ARG A 105 9.64 15.36 -11.79
C ARG A 105 10.40 14.97 -13.04
N VAL A 106 9.69 14.96 -14.15
CA VAL A 106 10.23 14.79 -15.49
C VAL A 106 9.83 15.98 -16.34
N ASN A 107 10.58 16.25 -17.41
CA ASN A 107 10.36 17.47 -18.20
C ASN A 107 9.28 17.24 -19.25
N GLU A 108 9.29 16.08 -19.88
CA GLU A 108 8.42 15.80 -21.01
C GLU A 108 7.19 14.99 -20.61
N LYS A 109 6.05 15.31 -21.25
CA LYS A 109 4.77 14.61 -21.06
C LYS A 109 4.92 13.09 -21.14
N CYS A 110 5.67 12.61 -22.13
CA CYS A 110 5.81 11.17 -22.41
C CYS A 110 6.91 10.48 -21.61
N GLU A 111 7.63 11.19 -20.74
CA GLU A 111 8.52 10.61 -19.73
C GLU A 111 7.79 10.27 -18.42
N ALA A 112 6.55 10.78 -18.26
CA ALA A 112 5.73 10.58 -17.08
C ALA A 112 5.05 9.21 -17.06
N TYR A 113 4.70 8.78 -15.86
CA TYR A 113 3.92 7.56 -15.62
C TYR A 113 2.58 7.93 -14.99
N THR A 114 1.49 7.28 -15.42
CA THR A 114 0.12 7.57 -14.94
C THR A 114 -0.56 6.35 -14.31
N SER A 115 0.18 5.27 -14.12
CA SER A 115 -0.33 4.06 -13.51
C SER A 115 0.71 3.45 -12.59
N PHE A 116 0.23 2.89 -11.49
CA PHE A 116 1.04 2.36 -10.41
C PHE A 116 0.33 1.19 -9.73
N ASP A 117 1.09 0.19 -9.34
CA ASP A 117 0.61 -1.03 -8.72
C ASP A 117 1.75 -1.71 -7.94
N HIS A 118 1.43 -2.81 -7.28
CA HIS A 118 2.40 -3.64 -6.60
C HIS A 118 2.13 -5.14 -6.79
N VAL A 119 3.08 -5.96 -6.37
CA VAL A 119 2.89 -7.40 -6.16
C VAL A 119 3.84 -7.90 -5.11
N GLY A 120 3.29 -8.60 -4.13
CA GLY A 120 4.03 -9.01 -2.97
C GLY A 120 3.11 -9.49 -1.85
N GLY A 121 3.67 -9.48 -0.65
CA GLY A 121 3.01 -9.95 0.57
C GLY A 121 4.00 -10.56 1.55
N TRP A 122 3.47 -11.20 2.59
CA TRP A 122 4.27 -11.92 3.60
C TRP A 122 4.39 -13.41 3.28
N ASN A 123 5.50 -14.01 3.69
CA ASN A 123 5.70 -15.47 3.73
C ASN A 123 5.56 -16.21 2.39
N HIS A 124 5.57 -15.52 1.26
CA HIS A 124 5.65 -16.11 -0.06
C HIS A 124 6.49 -15.26 -1.02
N ALA A 125 7.03 -15.88 -2.06
CA ALA A 125 7.66 -15.14 -3.15
C ALA A 125 6.59 -14.33 -3.91
N PRO A 126 6.84 -13.06 -4.27
CA PRO A 126 5.91 -12.30 -5.10
C PRO A 126 5.67 -12.94 -6.47
N ALA A 127 4.41 -13.02 -6.89
CA ALA A 127 4.00 -13.61 -8.17
C ALA A 127 4.25 -12.68 -9.37
N LEU A 128 5.45 -12.10 -9.49
CA LEU A 128 5.77 -11.01 -10.42
C LEU A 128 5.45 -11.36 -11.88
N LYS A 129 5.81 -12.57 -12.33
CA LYS A 129 5.54 -13.01 -13.72
C LYS A 129 4.04 -12.98 -14.05
N ALA A 130 3.20 -13.45 -13.13
CA ALA A 130 1.75 -13.44 -13.31
C ALA A 130 1.22 -11.99 -13.31
N ARG A 131 1.71 -11.15 -12.40
CA ARG A 131 1.29 -9.73 -12.34
C ARG A 131 1.65 -8.98 -13.62
N LYS A 132 2.86 -9.16 -14.15
CA LYS A 132 3.27 -8.56 -15.44
C LYS A 132 2.28 -8.91 -16.55
N LYS A 133 1.84 -10.17 -16.66
CA LYS A 133 0.85 -10.60 -17.65
C LYS A 133 -0.52 -9.93 -17.45
N GLN A 134 -0.97 -9.76 -16.21
CA GLN A 134 -2.22 -9.07 -15.91
C GLN A 134 -2.18 -7.60 -16.35
N LEU A 135 -1.06 -6.92 -16.08
CA LEU A 135 -0.91 -5.49 -16.36
C LEU A 135 -0.67 -5.17 -17.84
N GLN A 136 -0.24 -6.14 -18.67
CA GLN A 136 0.01 -5.94 -20.11
C GLN A 136 -1.16 -5.28 -20.84
N SER A 137 -2.40 -5.63 -20.50
CA SER A 137 -3.58 -5.08 -21.17
C SER A 137 -3.80 -3.58 -20.95
N ALA A 138 -3.17 -2.99 -19.93
CA ALA A 138 -3.26 -1.56 -19.60
C ALA A 138 -2.03 -0.75 -20.07
N LEU A 139 -0.98 -1.43 -20.52
CA LEU A 139 0.28 -0.85 -20.94
C LEU A 139 0.16 -0.21 -22.32
N LEU A 140 0.71 1.00 -22.47
CA LEU A 140 0.82 1.68 -23.77
C LEU A 140 1.63 0.81 -24.75
N GLU A 141 1.20 0.77 -26.01
CA GLU A 141 1.87 0.00 -27.05
C GLU A 141 3.34 0.45 -27.22
N GLY A 142 4.24 -0.52 -27.39
CA GLY A 142 5.68 -0.29 -27.49
C GLY A 142 6.41 0.00 -26.17
N GLU A 143 5.69 0.22 -25.07
CA GLU A 143 6.28 0.49 -23.75
C GLU A 143 6.50 -0.79 -22.93
N GLN A 144 7.20 -0.64 -21.80
CA GLN A 144 7.43 -1.72 -20.83
C GLN A 144 6.94 -1.32 -19.44
N LEU A 145 6.62 -2.31 -18.62
CA LEU A 145 6.40 -2.12 -17.18
C LEU A 145 7.75 -1.75 -16.54
N ASP A 146 7.79 -0.62 -15.84
CA ASP A 146 8.93 -0.22 -15.01
C ASP A 146 8.71 -0.77 -13.60
N ILE A 147 9.69 -1.50 -13.08
CA ILE A 147 9.54 -2.35 -11.90
C ILE A 147 10.72 -2.09 -10.96
N SER A 148 10.43 -1.86 -9.68
CA SER A 148 11.46 -1.68 -8.66
C SER A 148 12.28 -2.96 -8.44
N ASP A 149 13.42 -2.83 -7.76
CA ASP A 149 14.00 -3.99 -7.06
C ASP A 149 13.04 -4.50 -5.97
N LEU A 150 13.22 -5.75 -5.55
CA LEU A 150 12.44 -6.34 -4.47
C LEU A 150 12.70 -5.63 -3.15
N LYS A 151 11.71 -4.92 -2.64
CA LYS A 151 11.78 -4.25 -1.33
C LYS A 151 11.36 -5.24 -0.25
N LYS A 152 12.03 -5.20 0.91
CA LYS A 152 11.76 -6.11 2.03
C LYS A 152 11.72 -5.37 3.36
N THR A 153 10.94 -5.87 4.31
CA THR A 153 11.01 -5.48 5.71
C THR A 153 11.63 -6.59 6.56
N PRO A 154 12.16 -6.28 7.76
CA PRO A 154 12.66 -7.31 8.68
C PRO A 154 11.60 -8.34 9.07
N GLU A 155 10.33 -7.95 9.09
CA GLU A 155 9.20 -8.83 9.44
C GLU A 155 8.70 -9.67 8.25
N GLY A 156 9.42 -9.66 7.12
CA GLY A 156 9.21 -10.60 6.02
C GLY A 156 8.24 -10.15 4.94
N LEU A 157 7.76 -8.90 4.96
CA LEU A 157 7.07 -8.32 3.80
C LEU A 157 8.03 -8.26 2.61
N GLN A 158 7.55 -8.64 1.43
CA GLN A 158 8.32 -8.55 0.19
C GLN A 158 7.44 -7.92 -0.90
N GLU A 159 7.87 -6.81 -1.50
CA GLU A 159 7.09 -6.07 -2.48
C GLU A 159 7.90 -5.64 -3.70
N TYR A 160 7.34 -5.88 -4.88
CA TYR A 160 7.70 -5.16 -6.10
C TYR A 160 6.71 -4.04 -6.34
N TRP A 161 7.22 -2.85 -6.63
CA TRP A 161 6.42 -1.70 -7.05
C TRP A 161 6.53 -1.56 -8.56
N ILE A 162 5.42 -1.26 -9.23
CA ILE A 162 5.31 -1.29 -10.69
C ILE A 162 4.66 0.00 -11.15
N GLN A 163 5.25 0.67 -12.14
CA GLN A 163 4.63 1.81 -12.81
C GLN A 163 4.64 1.61 -14.32
N TRP A 164 3.66 2.19 -15.01
CA TRP A 164 3.62 2.13 -16.47
C TRP A 164 2.91 3.31 -17.11
N LYS A 165 3.17 3.51 -18.41
CA LYS A 165 2.42 4.45 -19.23
C LYS A 165 1.08 3.82 -19.60
N ASN A 166 -0.01 4.51 -19.28
CA ASN A 166 -1.35 3.97 -19.48
C ASN A 166 -1.79 4.12 -20.94
N LYS A 167 -2.26 3.03 -21.56
CA LYS A 167 -2.62 3.03 -22.98
C LYS A 167 -3.72 4.03 -23.37
N SER A 168 -4.69 4.29 -22.49
CA SER A 168 -5.79 5.20 -22.81
C SER A 168 -5.45 6.65 -22.49
N ARG A 169 -4.70 6.90 -21.41
CA ARG A 169 -4.38 8.26 -20.97
C ARG A 169 -3.18 8.87 -21.68
N GLN A 170 -2.25 8.04 -22.15
CA GLN A 170 -1.01 8.44 -22.80
C GLN A 170 -0.94 7.95 -24.24
N SER A 171 -2.08 7.79 -24.92
CA SER A 171 -2.16 7.25 -26.29
C SER A 171 -1.41 8.12 -27.31
N ASP A 172 -1.23 9.41 -27.03
CA ASP A 172 -0.46 10.33 -27.86
C ASP A 172 1.05 10.28 -27.60
N CYS A 173 1.50 9.41 -26.70
CA CYS A 173 2.92 9.14 -26.46
C CYS A 173 3.47 7.95 -27.26
N ILE A 174 2.68 7.37 -28.18
CA ILE A 174 3.17 6.31 -29.06
C ILE A 174 4.24 6.89 -29.99
N PRO A 175 5.45 6.32 -30.06
CA PRO A 175 6.48 6.79 -30.98
C PRO A 175 5.99 6.66 -32.43
N ALA A 176 6.23 7.70 -33.25
CA ALA A 176 5.84 7.74 -34.67
C ALA A 176 6.43 6.60 -35.55
N SER A 177 7.28 5.74 -34.99
CA SER A 177 7.84 4.56 -35.65
C SER A 177 7.03 3.28 -35.47
N ALA A 178 5.90 3.30 -34.74
CA ALA A 178 5.03 2.14 -34.55
C ALA A 178 4.03 1.90 -35.72
N ASP A 179 3.94 2.84 -36.66
CA ASP A 179 3.05 2.75 -37.85
C ASP A 179 3.66 1.98 -39.04
N LYS A 180 4.49 0.96 -38.80
CA LYS A 180 5.06 0.11 -39.88
C LYS A 180 4.83 -1.38 -39.66
#